data_AF-A0A165F6J8-F1
#
_entry.id   AF-A0A165F6J8-F1
#
_cell.length_a   1.000
_cell.length_b   1.000
_cell.length_c   1.000
_cell.angle_alpha   90.00
_cell.angle_beta   90.00
_cell.angle_gamma   90.00
#
_symmetry.space_group_name_H-M   'P 1'
#
loop_
_entity.id
_entity.type
_entity.pdbx_description
1 polymer ?
#
loop_
_entity_poly.entity_id
_entity_poly.type
_entity_poly.pdbx_seq_one_letter_code
_entity_poly.pdbx_strand_id
1 'polypeptide(L)'
;MTLAENANQRNYQHLVDQLYQTSDFDFVGVALQANQAPHQITWQYVAGNRGEQFRKIILRSGIGIAGLVVRTGKPFWNNALQNATYTDVLYTPIAQAECLTSAAAIPIVTTEFRLVTGVLLAGYRSTQTVSDQTISRLSHYLATF
;
A
#
# COMPACT_ATOMS: atom_id res chain seq x y z
N MET A 1 20.11 18.83 8.71
CA MET A 1 18.70 18.79 9.14
C MET A 1 18.08 20.11 8.69
N THR A 2 17.58 20.13 7.46
CA THR A 2 17.11 21.39 6.83
C THR A 2 15.64 21.59 7.11
N LEU A 3 15.28 22.83 7.45
CA LEU A 3 13.95 23.31 7.86
C LEU A 3 12.81 23.04 6.85
N ALA A 4 13.07 22.41 5.71
CA ALA A 4 12.09 21.99 4.72
C ALA A 4 11.54 20.57 4.94
N GLU A 5 12.15 19.74 5.79
CA GLU A 5 11.73 18.34 6.00
C GLU A 5 10.58 18.17 7.00
N ASN A 6 10.13 19.24 7.66
CA ASN A 6 9.09 19.22 8.71
C ASN A 6 7.68 19.62 8.24
N ALA A 7 7.44 19.83 6.95
CA ALA A 7 6.10 20.10 6.43
C ALA A 7 5.34 18.78 6.22
N ASN A 8 4.50 18.40 7.19
CA ASN A 8 3.65 17.19 7.24
C ASN A 8 4.38 15.85 7.46
N GLN A 9 4.95 15.65 8.65
CA GLN A 9 5.32 14.30 9.09
C GLN A 9 4.07 13.50 9.48
N ARG A 10 3.31 13.06 8.47
CA ARG A 10 2.24 12.07 8.64
C ARG A 10 2.83 10.83 9.30
N ASN A 11 2.33 10.47 10.48
CA ASN A 11 2.80 9.30 11.22
C ASN A 11 2.21 7.99 10.65
N TYR A 12 2.69 7.59 9.47
CA TYR A 12 2.16 6.40 8.79
C TYR A 12 2.36 5.10 9.56
N GLN A 13 3.33 5.04 10.48
CA GLN A 13 3.46 3.89 11.37
C GLN A 13 2.23 3.78 12.29
N HIS A 14 1.81 4.89 12.90
CA HIS A 14 0.59 4.91 13.70
C HIS A 14 -0.65 4.53 12.88
N LEU A 15 -0.75 5.00 11.62
CA LEU A 15 -1.86 4.63 10.73
C LEU A 15 -1.94 3.11 10.51
N VAL A 16 -0.83 2.47 10.12
CA VAL A 16 -0.85 1.03 9.84
C VAL A 16 -1.09 0.21 11.10
N ASP A 17 -0.53 0.63 12.25
CA ASP A 17 -0.72 -0.04 13.53
C ASP A 17 -2.18 0.06 13.98
N GLN A 18 -2.77 1.26 13.94
CA GLN A 18 -4.15 1.47 14.33
C GLN A 18 -5.10 0.68 13.43
N LEU A 19 -4.90 0.74 12.10
CA LEU A 19 -5.73 0.03 11.14
C LEU A 19 -5.63 -1.48 11.37
N TYR A 20 -4.44 -2.03 11.57
CA TYR A 20 -4.24 -3.45 11.86
C TYR A 20 -4.90 -3.88 13.18
N GLN A 21 -4.77 -3.09 14.25
CA GLN A 21 -5.34 -3.42 15.57
C GLN A 21 -6.87 -3.31 15.63
N THR A 22 -7.48 -2.47 14.79
CA THR A 22 -8.93 -2.17 14.81
C THR A 22 -9.70 -2.80 13.65
N SER A 23 -9.06 -3.67 12.88
CA SER A 23 -9.68 -4.36 11.77
C SER A 23 -9.32 -5.84 11.74
N ASP A 24 -9.91 -6.54 10.78
CA ASP A 24 -9.72 -7.95 10.52
C ASP A 24 -8.58 -8.24 9.51
N PHE A 25 -7.87 -7.22 9.03
CA PHE A 25 -6.82 -7.40 8.04
C PHE A 25 -5.63 -8.18 8.58
N ASP A 26 -5.14 -9.14 7.80
CA ASP A 26 -3.93 -9.90 8.14
C ASP A 26 -2.66 -9.07 7.93
N PHE A 27 -2.70 -8.11 7.01
CA PHE A 27 -1.59 -7.24 6.65
C PHE A 27 -2.08 -5.86 6.26
N VAL A 28 -1.36 -4.84 6.74
CA VAL A 28 -1.53 -3.45 6.32
C VAL A 28 -0.16 -2.88 5.96
N GLY A 29 -0.08 -2.11 4.87
CA GLY A 29 1.17 -1.50 4.45
C GLY A 29 0.98 -0.15 3.78
N VAL A 30 1.95 0.74 3.98
CA VAL A 30 2.09 2.00 3.26
C VAL A 30 3.35 1.95 2.39
N ALA A 31 3.15 2.15 1.09
CA ALA A 31 4.21 2.38 0.15
C ALA A 31 4.29 3.88 -0.19
N LEU A 32 5.49 4.45 -0.19
CA LEU A 32 5.70 5.87 -0.54
C LEU A 32 6.59 5.98 -1.77
N GLN A 33 6.29 6.97 -2.61
CA GLN A 33 7.11 7.33 -3.76
C GLN A 33 8.16 8.37 -3.36
N ALA A 34 9.41 8.14 -3.73
CA ALA A 34 10.49 9.08 -3.53
C ALA A 34 10.25 10.36 -4.36
N ASN A 35 10.48 11.52 -3.74
CA ASN A 35 10.34 12.83 -4.38
C ASN A 35 11.42 13.09 -5.46
N GLN A 36 12.52 12.34 -5.43
CA GLN A 36 13.63 12.49 -6.36
C GLN A 36 13.68 11.35 -7.38
N ALA A 37 14.17 11.65 -8.58
CA ALA A 37 14.46 10.65 -9.59
C ALA A 37 15.41 9.58 -9.02
N PRO A 38 15.16 8.27 -9.25
CA PRO A 38 14.24 7.72 -10.25
C PRO A 38 12.80 7.46 -9.74
N HIS A 39 12.35 8.15 -8.70
CA HIS A 39 10.99 8.07 -8.13
C HIS A 39 10.59 6.64 -7.73
N GLN A 40 11.49 5.99 -6.99
CA GLN A 40 11.24 4.64 -6.48
C GLN A 40 10.06 4.62 -5.52
N ILE A 41 9.31 3.52 -5.54
CA ILE A 41 8.20 3.27 -4.62
C ILE A 41 8.61 2.10 -3.74
N THR A 42 8.63 2.31 -2.42
CA THR A 42 9.04 1.29 -1.44
C THR A 42 8.00 1.17 -0.32
N TRP A 43 7.83 -0.04 0.21
CA TRP A 43 7.02 -0.30 1.40
C TRP A 43 7.80 0.15 2.64
N GLN A 44 7.36 1.23 3.28
CA GLN A 44 8.10 1.88 4.36
C GLN A 44 7.53 1.57 5.73
N TYR A 45 6.20 1.42 5.82
CA TYR A 45 5.48 1.16 7.06
C TYR A 45 4.55 -0.02 6.84
N VAL A 46 4.58 -0.98 7.76
CA VAL A 46 3.73 -2.18 7.69
C VAL A 46 3.29 -2.58 9.09
N ALA A 47 2.18 -3.29 9.16
CA ALA A 47 1.70 -3.98 10.34
C ALA A 47 1.17 -5.37 9.95
N GLY A 48 1.38 -6.35 10.83
CA GLY A 48 1.01 -7.75 10.57
C GLY A 48 1.92 -8.47 9.56
N ASN A 49 3.11 -7.94 9.24
CA ASN A 49 4.05 -8.56 8.30
C ASN A 49 4.59 -9.89 8.84
N ARG A 50 4.80 -10.89 7.96
CA ARG A 50 5.37 -12.20 8.32
C ARG A 50 6.90 -12.19 8.42
N GLY A 51 7.53 -11.18 7.84
CA GLY A 51 8.97 -10.99 7.90
C GLY A 51 9.38 -9.71 7.20
N GLU A 52 10.67 -9.53 6.96
CA GLU A 52 11.24 -8.27 6.47
C GLU A 52 11.49 -8.26 4.95
N GLN A 53 11.01 -9.27 4.22
CA GLN A 53 11.25 -9.39 2.76
C GLN A 53 10.66 -8.20 1.99
N PHE A 54 9.58 -7.61 2.48
CA PHE A 54 8.95 -6.42 1.87
C PHE A 54 9.93 -5.26 1.70
N ARG A 55 10.95 -5.13 2.57
CA ARG A 55 11.95 -4.04 2.49
C ARG A 55 12.81 -4.10 1.24
N LYS A 56 12.95 -5.28 0.63
CA LYS A 56 13.72 -5.47 -0.61
C LYS A 56 12.92 -5.08 -1.86
N ILE A 57 11.62 -4.83 -1.71
CA ILE A 57 10.73 -4.50 -2.83
C ILE A 57 10.94 -3.03 -3.22
N ILE A 58 11.50 -2.83 -4.40
CA ILE A 58 11.67 -1.52 -5.02
C ILE A 58 10.85 -1.51 -6.31
N LEU A 59 9.86 -0.63 -6.37
CA LEU A 59 8.95 -0.50 -7.50
C LEU A 59 9.16 0.82 -8.24
N ARG A 60 8.61 0.90 -9.44
CA ARG A 60 8.49 2.14 -10.22
C ARG A 60 7.02 2.37 -10.55
N SER A 61 6.67 3.59 -10.96
CA SER A 61 5.33 3.91 -11.44
C SER A 61 4.87 2.88 -12.47
N GLY A 62 3.72 2.29 -12.22
CA GLY A 62 3.11 1.29 -13.07
C GLY A 62 3.49 -0.18 -12.85
N ILE A 63 4.44 -0.46 -11.96
CA ILE A 63 4.91 -1.80 -11.64
C ILE A 63 4.48 -2.17 -10.22
N GLY A 64 3.91 -3.35 -10.01
CA GLY A 64 3.37 -3.70 -8.71
C GLY A 64 1.98 -3.12 -8.47
N ILE A 65 1.29 -3.60 -7.44
CA ILE A 65 0.03 -3.00 -6.95
C ILE A 65 0.26 -1.51 -6.63
N ALA A 66 1.33 -1.18 -5.89
CA ALA A 66 1.60 0.19 -5.50
C ALA A 66 1.94 1.09 -6.70
N GLY A 67 2.77 0.61 -7.64
CA GLY A 67 3.07 1.37 -8.86
C GLY A 67 1.84 1.59 -9.74
N LEU A 68 0.95 0.60 -9.85
CA LEU A 68 -0.31 0.74 -10.59
C LEU A 68 -1.20 1.84 -10.00
N VAL A 69 -1.39 1.84 -8.67
CA VAL A 69 -2.19 2.86 -7.97
C VAL A 69 -1.56 4.24 -8.12
N VAL A 70 -0.24 4.36 -7.96
CA VAL A 70 0.50 5.62 -8.19
C VAL A 70 0.29 6.14 -9.62
N ARG A 71 0.44 5.27 -10.63
CA ARG A 71 0.31 5.67 -12.04
C ARG A 71 -1.10 6.13 -12.40
N THR A 72 -2.11 5.45 -11.86
CA THR A 72 -3.50 5.66 -12.25
C THR A 72 -4.23 6.67 -11.36
N GLY A 73 -3.75 6.86 -10.12
CA GLY A 73 -4.46 7.59 -9.08
C GLY A 73 -5.80 6.97 -8.69
N LYS A 74 -6.03 5.69 -9.02
CA LYS A 74 -7.29 4.99 -8.78
C LYS A 74 -7.09 3.86 -7.77
N PRO A 75 -8.12 3.58 -6.94
CA PRO A 75 -8.15 2.39 -6.10
C PRO A 75 -8.02 1.10 -6.92
N PHE A 76 -7.52 0.05 -6.28
CA PHE A 76 -7.37 -1.29 -6.84
C PHE A 76 -7.77 -2.34 -5.81
N TRP A 77 -8.43 -3.42 -6.22
CA TRP A 77 -8.56 -4.61 -5.40
C TRP A 77 -8.56 -5.89 -6.24
N ASN A 78 -8.08 -7.00 -5.67
CA ASN A 78 -8.09 -8.32 -6.30
C ASN A 78 -8.22 -9.42 -5.23
N ASN A 79 -9.04 -10.44 -5.52
CA ASN A 79 -9.30 -11.60 -4.66
C ASN A 79 -8.59 -12.89 -5.09
N ALA A 80 -7.79 -12.83 -6.15
CA ALA A 80 -7.13 -13.98 -6.76
C ALA A 80 -5.62 -13.75 -6.91
N LEU A 81 -4.96 -13.19 -5.88
CA LEU A 81 -3.54 -12.84 -5.94
C LEU A 81 -2.61 -14.06 -6.03
N GLN A 82 -3.08 -15.23 -5.61
CA GLN A 82 -2.34 -16.50 -5.71
C GLN A 82 -2.57 -17.24 -7.04
N ASN A 83 -3.61 -16.88 -7.80
CA ASN A 83 -3.95 -17.51 -9.08
C ASN A 83 -3.36 -16.76 -10.29
N ALA A 84 -2.40 -15.88 -10.02
CA ALA A 84 -1.67 -15.09 -10.99
C ALA A 84 -0.85 -16.00 -11.91
N THR A 85 -0.90 -15.77 -13.22
CA THR A 85 0.00 -16.40 -14.18
C THR A 85 1.45 -16.09 -13.80
N TYR A 86 2.45 -16.90 -14.18
CA TYR A 86 3.88 -16.64 -13.86
C TYR A 86 4.32 -15.19 -14.18
N THR A 87 3.74 -14.58 -15.23
CA THR A 87 3.91 -13.17 -15.58
C THR A 87 3.27 -12.20 -14.59
N ASP A 88 2.07 -12.50 -14.07
CA ASP A 88 1.33 -11.66 -13.11
C ASP A 88 1.98 -11.67 -11.72
N VAL A 89 2.58 -12.80 -11.35
CA VAL A 89 3.30 -13.01 -10.09
C VAL A 89 4.48 -12.03 -9.95
N LEU A 90 5.21 -11.76 -11.05
CA LEU A 90 6.28 -10.76 -11.08
C LEU A 90 5.78 -9.33 -10.82
N TYR A 91 4.48 -9.07 -11.01
CA TYR A 91 3.85 -7.77 -10.77
C TYR A 91 3.13 -7.68 -9.42
N THR A 92 3.26 -8.65 -8.52
CA THR A 92 2.69 -8.57 -7.16
C THR A 92 3.67 -9.00 -6.06
N PRO A 93 4.89 -8.43 -5.99
CA PRO A 93 5.92 -8.89 -5.05
C PRO A 93 5.51 -8.78 -3.58
N ILE A 94 4.66 -7.80 -3.21
CA ILE A 94 4.16 -7.69 -1.84
C ILE A 94 3.21 -8.83 -1.48
N ALA A 95 2.36 -9.26 -2.43
CA ALA A 95 1.44 -10.36 -2.22
C ALA A 95 2.20 -11.68 -2.04
N GLN A 96 3.31 -11.86 -2.76
CA GLN A 96 4.19 -13.01 -2.56
C GLN A 96 4.91 -12.96 -1.21
N ALA A 97 5.56 -11.83 -0.89
CA ALA A 97 6.34 -11.67 0.33
C ALA A 97 5.49 -11.90 1.60
N GLU A 98 4.21 -11.50 1.54
CA GLU A 98 3.28 -11.60 2.67
C GLU A 98 2.26 -12.73 2.54
N CYS A 99 2.36 -13.55 1.49
CA CYS A 99 1.42 -14.63 1.16
C CYS A 99 -0.05 -14.18 1.11
N LEU A 100 -0.33 -13.01 0.55
CA LEU A 100 -1.68 -12.48 0.44
C LEU A 100 -2.48 -13.25 -0.62
N THR A 101 -3.72 -13.60 -0.29
CA THR A 101 -4.69 -14.21 -1.21
C THR A 101 -5.56 -13.13 -1.85
N SER A 102 -5.87 -12.07 -1.10
CA SER A 102 -6.64 -10.92 -1.53
C SER A 102 -6.07 -9.62 -0.97
N ALA A 103 -6.18 -8.52 -1.72
CA ALA A 103 -5.73 -7.21 -1.25
C ALA A 103 -6.45 -6.06 -1.94
N ALA A 104 -6.64 -4.98 -1.18
CA ALA A 104 -7.20 -3.72 -1.63
C ALA A 104 -6.19 -2.60 -1.36
N ALA A 105 -6.09 -1.64 -2.28
CA ALA A 105 -5.14 -0.54 -2.21
C ALA A 105 -5.79 0.77 -2.67
N ILE A 106 -5.48 1.86 -1.97
CA ILE A 106 -5.97 3.21 -2.28
C ILE A 106 -4.80 4.20 -2.42
N PRO A 107 -4.93 5.23 -3.28
CA PRO A 107 -3.90 6.26 -3.40
C PRO A 107 -3.87 7.15 -2.15
N ILE A 108 -2.66 7.46 -1.69
CA ILE A 108 -2.42 8.53 -0.73
C ILE A 108 -2.16 9.81 -1.52
N VAL A 109 -3.01 10.81 -1.31
CA VAL A 109 -3.01 12.05 -2.09
C VAL A 109 -2.63 13.23 -1.20
N THR A 110 -1.84 14.16 -1.73
CA THR A 110 -1.53 15.44 -1.07
C THR A 110 -2.71 16.39 -1.16
N THR A 111 -2.95 17.13 -0.09
CA THR A 111 -4.02 18.12 -0.02
C THR A 111 -3.78 19.30 -0.95
N GLU A 112 -2.54 19.79 -1.03
CA GLU A 112 -2.19 21.01 -1.75
C GLU A 112 -2.26 20.88 -3.29
N PHE A 113 -1.72 19.78 -3.83
CA PHE A 113 -1.55 19.62 -5.28
C PHE A 113 -2.29 18.41 -5.86
N ARG A 114 -3.07 17.69 -5.04
CA ARG A 114 -3.73 16.43 -5.40
C ARG A 114 -2.80 15.42 -6.07
N LEU A 115 -1.52 15.41 -5.66
CA LEU A 115 -0.54 14.47 -6.18
C LEU A 115 -0.60 13.17 -5.39
N VAL A 116 -0.52 12.04 -6.10
CA VAL A 116 -0.40 10.73 -5.46
C VAL A 116 1.03 10.56 -4.99
N THR A 117 1.24 10.48 -3.67
CA THR A 117 2.57 10.35 -3.04
C THR A 117 2.83 8.97 -2.48
N GLY A 118 1.81 8.12 -2.45
CA GLY A 118 1.94 6.78 -1.93
C GLY A 118 0.66 5.97 -2.06
N VAL A 119 0.65 4.84 -1.38
CA VAL A 119 -0.43 3.85 -1.43
C VAL A 119 -0.61 3.26 -0.04
N LEU A 120 -1.85 3.21 0.43
CA LEU A 120 -2.26 2.39 1.57
C LEU A 120 -2.85 1.08 1.04
N LEU A 121 -2.34 -0.04 1.51
CA LEU A 121 -2.81 -1.39 1.16
C LEU A 121 -3.22 -2.14 2.41
N ALA A 122 -4.30 -2.91 2.29
CA ALA A 122 -4.65 -3.94 3.25
C ALA A 122 -4.97 -5.25 2.55
N GLY A 123 -4.68 -6.38 3.18
CA GLY A 123 -4.88 -7.68 2.58
C GLY A 123 -5.10 -8.81 3.58
N TYR A 124 -5.56 -9.93 3.03
CA TYR A 124 -5.82 -11.16 3.75
C TYR A 124 -4.97 -12.31 3.19
N ARG A 125 -4.76 -13.34 4.00
CA ARG A 125 -3.96 -14.54 3.68
C ARG A 125 -4.80 -15.81 3.59
N SER A 126 -6.07 -15.74 3.97
CA SER A 126 -7.00 -16.87 3.97
C SER A 126 -8.16 -16.61 2.99
N THR A 127 -9.37 -17.02 3.33
CA THR A 127 -10.54 -17.01 2.43
C THR A 127 -11.27 -15.67 2.36
N GLN A 128 -10.89 -14.69 3.18
CA GLN A 128 -11.50 -13.36 3.17
C GLN A 128 -11.25 -12.67 1.83
N THR A 129 -12.27 -11.94 1.39
CA THR A 129 -12.25 -11.19 0.14
C THR A 129 -12.33 -9.70 0.42
N VAL A 130 -11.76 -8.94 -0.50
CA VAL A 130 -11.85 -7.49 -0.56
C VAL A 130 -12.86 -7.06 -1.62
N SER A 131 -13.39 -5.86 -1.45
CA SER A 131 -14.41 -5.26 -2.33
C SER A 131 -14.35 -3.74 -2.28
N ASP A 132 -15.29 -3.08 -2.96
CA ASP A 132 -15.45 -1.62 -2.87
C ASP A 132 -15.79 -1.14 -1.44
N GLN A 133 -16.38 -2.01 -0.61
CA GLN A 133 -16.57 -1.71 0.82
C GLN A 133 -15.22 -1.65 1.54
N THR A 134 -14.27 -2.52 1.20
CA THR A 134 -12.90 -2.46 1.72
C THR A 134 -12.23 -1.15 1.31
N ILE A 135 -12.36 -0.74 0.04
CA ILE A 135 -11.84 0.55 -0.45
C ILE A 135 -12.45 1.72 0.33
N SER A 136 -13.75 1.68 0.59
CA SER A 136 -14.46 2.72 1.35
C SER A 136 -13.96 2.79 2.80
N ARG A 137 -13.75 1.64 3.45
CA ARG A 137 -13.16 1.55 4.80
C ARG A 137 -11.77 2.18 4.83
N LEU A 138 -10.88 1.79 3.92
CA LEU A 138 -9.51 2.33 3.84
C LEU A 138 -9.52 3.85 3.61
N SER A 139 -10.42 4.32 2.74
CA SER A 139 -10.53 5.75 2.41
C SER A 139 -11.00 6.57 3.62
N HIS A 140 -11.91 6.02 4.43
CA HIS A 140 -12.36 6.64 5.67
C HIS A 140 -11.19 6.79 6.67
N TYR A 141 -10.45 5.71 6.93
CA TYR A 141 -9.29 5.74 7.83
C TYR A 141 -8.24 6.77 7.40
N LEU A 142 -7.93 6.81 6.11
CA LEU A 142 -6.96 7.77 5.57
C LEU A 142 -7.44 9.22 5.65
N ALA A 143 -8.75 9.47 5.60
CA ALA A 143 -9.34 10.80 5.72
C ALA A 143 -9.40 11.30 7.17
N THR A 144 -9.44 10.39 8.15
CA THR A 144 -9.43 10.70 9.59
C THR A 144 -8.03 10.75 10.20
N PHE A 145 -7.00 10.58 9.37
CA PHE A 145 -5.59 10.51 9.75
C PHE A 145 -4.84 11.84 9.55
#